data_AF-A0A7C5TYV9-F1
#
_entry.id   AF-A0A7C5TYV9-F1
#
_cell.length_a   1.000
_cell.length_b   1.000
_cell.length_c   1.000
_cell.angle_alpha   90.00
_cell.angle_beta   90.00
_cell.angle_gamma   90.00
#
_symmetry.space_group_name_H-M   'P 1'
#
loop_
_entity.id
_entity.type
_entity.pdbx_description
1 polymer ?
#
loop_
_entity_poly.entity_id
_entity_poly.type
_entity_poly.pdbx_seq_one_letter_code
_entity_poly.pdbx_strand_id
1 'polypeptide(L)'
;MVLERRGRRHAGDGRWEERRGGRGCRTGGNGRSRAPGGERGPVSVGAAPQRETAGGVDGPPHRPDTVSARPRVAIYAVDQDPGSTRSRGIYNHTRNLIRALVKLPEPGFELVLLLSGGNSEGFLPRERPSWLSVHVTDGTFGRGWRRLFADHVLVDLLAARLHLDLVHFPKGWVPAIVPRRLRVVATLHDAIPAHYRRKHPAVDPWRFRYFAWQTVRTLRCADVILTISRASARQLAALGGARPARIRVIPEGPGLPLPEPLPIANGRRKGLMVFGSRAPHKRTLETFELIRAWAEARSADVRVTVAGLERMPDGWNVSSRHVRFRFLGPVSDALLIEELQ
;
A
#
# COMPACT_ATOMS: atom_id res chain seq x y z
N MET A 1 12.14 -39.74 26.65
CA MET A 1 13.07 -40.25 25.62
C MET A 1 13.53 -39.05 24.81
N VAL A 2 14.81 -38.73 24.97
CA VAL A 2 15.50 -37.51 24.54
C VAL A 2 15.91 -37.64 23.08
N LEU A 3 15.83 -36.55 22.31
CA LEU A 3 16.83 -36.19 21.31
C LEU A 3 16.68 -34.73 20.88
N GLU A 4 17.45 -33.89 21.57
CA GLU A 4 17.88 -32.57 21.12
C GLU A 4 18.71 -32.67 19.84
N ARG A 5 18.59 -31.68 18.95
CA ARG A 5 19.73 -31.19 18.17
C ARG A 5 19.74 -29.67 18.11
N ARG A 6 20.73 -29.08 18.79
CA ARG A 6 21.20 -27.71 18.65
C ARG A 6 21.95 -27.52 17.33
N GLY A 7 21.88 -26.32 16.77
CA GLY A 7 22.73 -25.84 15.67
C GLY A 7 22.93 -24.32 15.78
N ARG A 8 24.19 -23.88 15.83
CA ARG A 8 24.65 -22.56 16.27
C ARG A 8 24.53 -21.45 15.21
N ARG A 9 24.67 -20.22 15.73
CA ARG A 9 24.73 -18.90 15.08
C ARG A 9 25.94 -18.74 14.15
N HIS A 10 25.80 -17.90 13.12
CA HIS A 10 26.88 -17.04 12.64
C HIS A 10 26.35 -15.62 12.48
N ALA A 11 26.97 -14.69 13.22
CA ALA A 11 26.89 -13.26 12.98
C ALA A 11 27.98 -12.90 11.97
N GLY A 12 27.62 -12.11 10.97
CA GLY A 12 28.54 -11.55 9.99
C GLY A 12 28.27 -10.07 9.86
N ASP A 13 29.17 -9.26 10.42
CA ASP A 13 29.29 -7.83 10.17
C ASP A 13 29.61 -7.59 8.70
N GLY A 14 28.79 -6.77 8.05
CA GLY A 14 28.97 -6.37 6.66
C GLY A 14 28.80 -4.87 6.52
N ARG A 15 29.91 -4.12 6.61
CA ARG A 15 30.00 -2.75 6.11
C ARG A 15 29.74 -2.79 4.60
N TRP A 16 28.71 -2.06 4.16
CA TRP A 16 28.42 -1.86 2.75
C TRP A 16 28.92 -0.49 2.30
N GLU A 17 30.00 -0.48 1.51
CA GLU A 17 30.42 0.67 0.72
C GLU A 17 29.45 0.90 -0.46
N GLU A 18 28.91 2.11 -0.52
CA GLU A 18 27.87 2.49 -1.48
C GLU A 18 28.52 2.98 -2.79
N ARG A 19 28.64 2.09 -3.78
CA ARG A 19 28.94 2.50 -5.16
C ARG A 19 27.74 3.23 -5.77
N ARG A 20 27.87 4.56 -5.90
CA ARG A 20 26.86 5.48 -6.47
C ARG A 20 26.77 5.35 -8.00
N GLY A 21 26.03 4.36 -8.50
CA GLY A 21 25.57 4.26 -9.89
C GLY A 21 24.07 4.61 -10.05
N GLY A 22 23.65 5.15 -11.19
CA GLY A 22 22.26 5.53 -11.58
C GLY A 22 21.16 4.53 -11.16
N ARG A 23 20.10 4.95 -10.45
CA ARG A 23 18.86 4.16 -10.28
C ARG A 23 17.92 4.43 -11.45
N GLY A 24 18.30 4.02 -12.66
CA GLY A 24 17.30 3.79 -13.70
C GLY A 24 16.49 2.57 -13.28
N CYS A 25 15.15 2.66 -13.21
CA CYS A 25 14.32 1.45 -13.14
C CYS A 25 14.60 0.68 -14.44
N ARG A 26 15.52 -0.30 -14.39
CA ARG A 26 15.95 -1.07 -15.56
C ARG A 26 14.71 -1.66 -16.21
N THR A 27 14.33 -1.11 -17.36
CA THR A 27 13.40 -1.74 -18.29
C THR A 27 14.13 -2.96 -18.83
N GLY A 28 13.92 -4.12 -18.20
CA GLY A 28 14.54 -5.37 -18.63
C GLY A 28 14.12 -5.69 -20.06
N GLY A 29 15.03 -5.53 -21.00
CA GLY A 29 14.94 -6.13 -22.33
C GLY A 29 15.14 -7.64 -22.23
N ASN A 30 14.38 -8.38 -23.05
CA ASN A 30 14.50 -9.83 -23.19
C ASN A 30 15.92 -10.21 -23.64
N GLY A 31 16.72 -10.76 -22.74
CA GLY A 31 18.01 -11.36 -23.05
C GLY A 31 17.86 -12.83 -23.41
N ARG A 32 18.02 -13.16 -24.70
CA ARG A 32 18.26 -14.53 -25.17
C ARG A 32 19.59 -15.03 -24.60
N SER A 33 19.58 -16.29 -24.18
CA SER A 33 20.72 -17.07 -23.70
C SER A 33 21.82 -17.18 -24.76
N ARG A 34 23.08 -16.92 -24.35
CA ARG A 34 24.27 -17.50 -24.96
C ARG A 34 25.16 -18.09 -23.86
N ALA A 35 25.65 -19.30 -24.13
CA ALA A 35 26.48 -20.14 -23.27
C ALA A 35 27.93 -19.61 -23.18
N PRO A 36 28.74 -20.09 -22.21
CA PRO A 36 30.07 -19.58 -21.93
C PRO A 36 31.17 -20.33 -22.69
N GLY A 37 32.27 -19.66 -22.98
CA GLY A 37 33.50 -20.28 -23.44
C GLY A 37 34.69 -19.33 -23.29
N GLY A 38 35.80 -19.85 -22.76
CA GLY A 38 37.13 -19.28 -22.96
C GLY A 38 37.86 -18.79 -21.72
N GLU A 39 38.71 -19.66 -21.17
CA GLU A 39 39.75 -19.41 -20.18
C GLU A 39 40.97 -18.62 -20.73
N ARG A 40 41.92 -18.35 -19.80
CA ARG A 40 43.33 -17.88 -19.92
C ARG A 40 43.49 -16.36 -19.80
N GLY A 41 44.40 -15.79 -19.00
CA GLY A 41 45.46 -16.26 -18.10
C GLY A 41 46.09 -15.02 -17.43
N PRO A 42 47.04 -15.16 -16.48
CA PRO A 42 47.46 -14.08 -15.57
C PRO A 42 48.63 -13.25 -16.14
N VAL A 43 48.65 -11.95 -15.84
CA VAL A 43 49.86 -11.13 -15.99
C VAL A 43 50.11 -10.32 -14.73
N SER A 44 51.38 -10.37 -14.35
CA SER A 44 52.03 -10.01 -13.10
C SER A 44 52.19 -8.51 -12.83
N VAL A 45 52.06 -8.21 -11.55
CA VAL A 45 52.84 -7.30 -10.68
C VAL A 45 54.02 -6.56 -11.34
N GLY A 46 54.00 -5.23 -11.21
CA GLY A 46 55.16 -4.35 -11.34
C GLY A 46 55.05 -3.24 -10.30
N ALA A 47 56.03 -3.16 -9.40
CA ALA A 47 56.14 -2.20 -8.31
C ALA A 47 57.23 -1.16 -8.62
N ALA A 48 57.01 0.10 -8.19
CA ALA A 48 57.96 1.16 -7.79
C ALA A 48 57.42 2.56 -8.19
N PRO A 49 57.93 3.67 -7.60
CA PRO A 49 58.38 3.90 -6.24
C PRO A 49 57.62 5.06 -5.55
N GLN A 50 57.71 5.12 -4.22
CA GLN A 50 57.20 6.20 -3.39
C GLN A 50 58.00 7.49 -3.62
N ARG A 51 57.28 8.60 -3.84
CA ARG A 51 57.81 9.97 -3.71
C ARG A 51 57.22 10.60 -2.45
N GLU A 52 58.10 10.96 -1.53
CA GLU A 52 57.82 11.89 -0.45
C GLU A 52 57.60 13.29 -1.04
N THR A 53 56.48 13.91 -0.69
CA THR A 53 56.31 15.36 -0.81
C THR A 53 55.67 15.85 0.48
N ALA A 54 56.48 16.56 1.27
CA ALA A 54 56.02 17.49 2.28
C ALA A 54 55.23 18.62 1.61
N GLY A 55 54.03 18.90 2.11
CA GLY A 55 53.19 19.99 1.63
C GLY A 55 52.04 20.19 2.60
N GLY A 56 52.09 21.29 3.36
CA GLY A 56 51.02 21.69 4.26
C GLY A 56 49.71 21.86 3.49
N VAL A 57 48.63 21.35 4.08
CA VAL A 57 47.27 21.58 3.61
C VAL A 57 46.52 22.25 4.74
N ASP A 58 46.28 23.55 4.57
CA ASP A 58 45.21 24.25 5.26
C ASP A 58 43.93 23.42 5.11
N GLY A 59 43.50 22.84 6.22
CA GLY A 59 42.25 22.10 6.27
C GLY A 59 41.12 23.00 5.82
N PRO A 60 40.20 22.53 4.97
CA PRO A 60 39.06 23.32 4.55
C PRO A 60 38.29 23.78 5.80
N PRO A 61 37.78 25.02 5.82
CA PRO A 61 37.07 25.55 6.97
C PRO A 61 35.97 24.57 7.35
N HIS A 62 35.97 24.15 8.62
CA HIS A 62 34.89 23.40 9.24
C HIS A 62 33.58 24.08 8.85
N ARG A 63 32.81 23.44 7.97
CA ARG A 63 31.44 23.88 7.72
C ARG A 63 30.74 23.83 9.06
N PRO A 64 30.09 24.92 9.50
CA PRO A 64 29.30 24.88 10.72
C PRO A 64 28.34 23.70 10.59
N ASP A 65 28.27 22.86 11.63
CA ASP A 65 27.30 21.78 11.74
C ASP A 65 25.92 22.37 11.49
N THR A 66 25.47 22.29 10.24
CA THR A 66 24.10 22.63 9.88
C THR A 66 23.27 21.65 10.68
N VAL A 67 22.58 22.13 11.71
CA VAL A 67 21.53 21.40 12.42
C VAL A 67 20.75 20.68 11.34
N SER A 68 20.94 19.35 11.27
CA SER A 68 20.40 18.54 10.17
C SER A 68 18.91 18.84 10.11
N ALA A 69 18.47 19.49 9.04
CA ALA A 69 17.06 19.79 8.86
C ALA A 69 16.26 18.50 9.07
N ARG A 70 15.17 18.59 9.83
CA ARG A 70 14.34 17.41 10.13
C ARG A 70 13.90 16.78 8.82
N PRO A 71 14.00 15.44 8.66
CA PRO A 71 13.56 14.78 7.45
C PRO A 71 12.11 15.13 7.13
N ARG A 72 11.78 15.37 5.86
CA ARG A 72 10.42 15.68 5.39
C ARG A 72 9.81 14.42 4.78
N VAL A 73 8.82 13.86 5.46
CA VAL A 73 8.14 12.62 5.10
C VAL A 73 6.73 12.93 4.64
N ALA A 74 6.40 12.61 3.40
CA ALA A 74 5.07 12.89 2.86
C ALA A 74 4.15 11.66 2.79
N ILE A 75 2.86 11.89 3.04
CA ILE A 75 1.78 10.97 2.70
C ILE A 75 1.09 11.51 1.43
N TYR A 76 1.19 10.75 0.34
CA TYR A 76 0.56 11.11 -0.93
C TYR A 76 -0.88 10.59 -1.02
N ALA A 77 -1.84 11.51 -1.07
CA ALA A 77 -3.26 11.17 -1.22
C ALA A 77 -4.00 12.04 -2.24
N VAL A 78 -3.33 12.89 -3.02
CA VAL A 78 -3.91 13.80 -4.04
C VAL A 78 -4.91 13.08 -4.96
N ASP A 79 -4.62 11.81 -5.25
CA ASP A 79 -5.30 10.97 -6.21
C ASP A 79 -6.52 10.21 -5.62
N GLN A 80 -6.77 10.36 -4.31
CA GLN A 80 -7.78 9.63 -3.55
C GLN A 80 -9.02 10.50 -3.31
N ASP A 81 -9.82 10.71 -4.35
CA ASP A 81 -11.07 11.47 -4.25
C ASP A 81 -12.23 10.55 -3.81
N PRO A 82 -12.96 10.87 -2.73
CA PRO A 82 -14.05 10.05 -2.19
C PRO A 82 -15.22 9.87 -3.17
N GLY A 83 -15.51 10.87 -4.00
CA GLY A 83 -16.60 10.81 -4.99
C GLY A 83 -16.26 9.95 -6.20
N SER A 84 -14.96 9.67 -6.43
CA SER A 84 -14.49 8.94 -7.60
C SER A 84 -13.74 7.65 -7.32
N THR A 85 -13.27 7.43 -6.09
CA THR A 85 -12.55 6.23 -5.71
C THR A 85 -13.47 5.01 -5.72
N ARG A 86 -13.06 3.98 -6.47
CA ARG A 86 -13.75 2.67 -6.45
C ARG A 86 -13.34 1.80 -5.26
N SER A 87 -12.28 2.19 -4.52
CA SER A 87 -11.81 1.47 -3.34
C SER A 87 -11.97 2.33 -2.10
N ARG A 88 -13.16 2.23 -1.48
CA ARG A 88 -13.44 2.87 -0.18
C ARG A 88 -12.53 2.35 0.93
N GLY A 89 -12.12 1.08 0.84
CA GLY A 89 -11.18 0.49 1.80
C GLY A 89 -9.84 1.21 1.84
N ILE A 90 -9.23 1.47 0.68
CA ILE A 90 -7.93 2.17 0.59
C ILE A 90 -8.04 3.63 1.05
N TYR A 91 -9.16 4.29 0.70
CA TYR A 91 -9.44 5.65 1.17
C TYR A 91 -9.52 5.69 2.70
N ASN A 92 -10.30 4.78 3.30
CA ASN A 92 -10.43 4.67 4.75
C ASN A 92 -9.12 4.30 5.43
N HIS A 93 -8.31 3.41 4.83
CA HIS A 93 -6.97 3.09 5.30
C HIS A 93 -6.11 4.35 5.39
N THR A 94 -6.02 5.12 4.31
CA THR A 94 -5.23 6.37 4.27
C THR A 94 -5.71 7.37 5.31
N ARG A 95 -7.04 7.54 5.44
CA ARG A 95 -7.66 8.44 6.41
C ARG A 95 -7.31 8.06 7.84
N ASN A 96 -7.43 6.78 8.16
CA ASN A 96 -7.18 6.27 9.50
C ASN A 96 -5.68 6.23 9.82
N LEU A 97 -4.82 5.98 8.82
CA LEU A 97 -3.37 6.12 8.95
C LEU A 97 -2.98 7.55 9.34
N ILE A 98 -3.49 8.57 8.62
CA ILE A 98 -3.20 9.98 8.93
C ILE A 98 -3.67 10.31 10.35
N ARG A 99 -4.90 9.92 10.72
CA ARG A 99 -5.44 10.14 12.07
C ARG A 99 -4.61 9.47 13.16
N ALA A 100 -4.09 8.27 12.91
CA ALA A 100 -3.25 7.56 13.86
C ALA A 100 -1.87 8.22 13.98
N LEU A 101 -1.25 8.62 12.87
CA LEU A 101 0.06 9.28 12.86
C LEU A 101 0.03 10.59 13.65
N VAL A 102 -1.02 11.40 13.50
CA VAL A 102 -1.19 12.69 14.20
C VAL A 102 -1.25 12.54 15.72
N LYS A 103 -1.69 11.39 16.22
CA LYS A 103 -1.76 11.09 17.66
C LYS A 103 -0.45 10.61 18.26
N LEU A 104 0.56 10.33 17.43
CA LEU A 104 1.86 9.92 17.94
C LEU A 104 2.59 11.10 18.58
N PRO A 105 3.46 10.84 19.57
CA PRO A 105 4.46 11.82 19.98
C PRO A 105 5.28 12.30 18.79
N GLU A 106 5.89 13.47 18.92
CA GLU A 106 6.70 14.08 17.87
C GLU A 106 7.73 13.09 17.30
N PRO A 107 7.65 12.77 15.99
CA PRO A 107 8.30 11.56 15.47
C PRO A 107 9.74 11.78 14.99
N GLY A 108 10.32 12.97 15.25
CA GLY A 108 11.66 13.35 14.77
C GLY A 108 11.74 13.70 13.28
N PHE A 109 10.60 13.78 12.59
CA PHE A 109 10.49 14.20 11.19
C PHE A 109 9.30 15.16 11.01
N GLU A 110 9.31 15.95 9.95
CA GLU A 110 8.13 16.72 9.51
C GLU A 110 7.23 15.82 8.66
N LEU A 111 5.97 15.67 9.07
CA LEU A 111 4.96 14.97 8.29
C LEU A 111 4.30 15.96 7.32
N VAL A 112 4.32 15.66 6.02
CA VAL A 112 3.73 16.49 4.96
C VAL A 112 2.54 15.76 4.34
N LEU A 113 1.33 16.29 4.45
CA LEU A 113 0.16 15.73 3.76
C LEU A 113 0.02 16.35 2.36
N LEU A 114 0.07 15.53 1.32
CA LEU A 114 -0.18 15.96 -0.06
C LEU A 114 -1.61 15.58 -0.45
N LEU A 115 -2.50 16.58 -0.47
CA LEU A 115 -3.94 16.43 -0.67
C LEU A 115 -4.40 17.16 -1.92
N SER A 116 -5.62 16.87 -2.37
CA SER A 116 -6.30 17.65 -3.41
C SER A 116 -7.47 18.42 -2.82
N GLY A 117 -7.92 19.47 -3.50
CA GLY A 117 -9.15 20.18 -3.13
C GLY A 117 -10.32 19.21 -2.94
N GLY A 118 -10.44 18.21 -3.84
CA GLY A 118 -11.50 17.21 -3.80
C GLY A 118 -11.46 16.20 -2.64
N ASN A 119 -10.39 16.15 -1.84
CA ASN A 119 -10.32 15.20 -0.71
C ASN A 119 -9.78 15.78 0.59
N SER A 120 -9.37 17.04 0.58
CA SER A 120 -8.77 17.72 1.72
C SER A 120 -9.64 17.60 2.98
N GLU A 121 -10.93 17.93 2.89
CA GLU A 121 -11.88 17.84 3.99
C GLU A 121 -11.92 16.45 4.66
N GLY A 122 -11.82 15.38 3.86
CA GLY A 122 -11.89 14.01 4.37
C GLY A 122 -10.59 13.49 5.01
N PHE A 123 -9.45 14.10 4.69
CA PHE A 123 -8.13 13.70 5.19
C PHE A 123 -7.53 14.64 6.22
N LEU A 124 -8.00 15.89 6.29
CA LEU A 124 -7.51 16.87 7.25
C LEU A 124 -7.75 16.39 8.69
N PRO A 125 -6.71 16.25 9.52
CA PRO A 125 -6.89 15.95 10.93
C PRO A 125 -7.47 17.18 11.66
N ARG A 126 -8.20 16.92 12.75
CA ARG A 126 -8.78 17.97 13.62
C ARG A 126 -7.69 18.75 14.35
N GLU A 127 -6.69 18.02 14.83
CA GLU A 127 -5.51 18.57 15.49
C GLU A 127 -4.36 18.67 14.50
N ARG A 128 -3.57 19.75 14.59
CA ARG A 128 -2.40 19.97 13.75
C ARG A 128 -1.17 20.21 14.62
N PRO A 129 -0.42 19.14 14.93
CA PRO A 129 0.84 19.28 15.63
C PRO A 129 1.81 20.18 14.86
N SER A 130 2.75 20.82 15.56
CA SER A 130 3.74 21.73 14.95
C SER A 130 4.64 21.07 13.90
N TRP A 131 4.80 19.74 13.98
CA TRP A 131 5.57 18.93 13.03
C TRP A 131 4.75 18.42 11.82
N LEU A 132 3.49 18.84 11.69
CA LEU A 132 2.60 18.51 10.57
C LEU A 132 2.41 19.71 9.64
N SER A 133 2.71 19.54 8.35
CA SER A 133 2.35 20.49 7.29
C SER A 133 1.37 19.86 6.30
N VAL A 134 0.52 20.70 5.70
CA VAL A 134 -0.49 20.26 4.73
C VAL A 134 -0.33 21.07 3.46
N HIS A 135 -0.24 20.38 2.33
CA HIS A 135 -0.23 20.98 1.00
C HIS A 135 -1.44 20.48 0.22
N VAL A 136 -2.32 21.41 -0.16
CA VAL A 136 -3.52 21.13 -0.95
C VAL A 136 -3.31 21.65 -2.37
N THR A 137 -3.44 20.77 -3.35
CA THR A 137 -3.44 21.14 -4.76
C THR A 137 -4.87 21.31 -5.27
N ASP A 138 -5.16 22.42 -5.95
CA ASP A 138 -6.51 22.74 -6.40
C ASP A 138 -7.10 21.70 -7.38
N GLY A 139 -8.36 21.38 -7.14
CA GLY A 139 -9.18 20.50 -7.98
C GLY A 139 -9.18 19.02 -7.59
N THR A 140 -9.52 18.16 -8.55
CA THR A 140 -9.79 16.73 -8.36
C THR A 140 -8.93 15.87 -9.28
N PHE A 141 -8.29 14.84 -8.73
CA PHE A 141 -7.32 14.01 -9.47
C PHE A 141 -7.67 12.51 -9.42
N GLY A 142 -8.92 12.17 -9.14
CA GLY A 142 -9.36 10.77 -9.02
C GLY A 142 -9.63 10.05 -10.35
N ARG A 143 -9.73 10.77 -11.48
CA ARG A 143 -10.12 10.20 -12.80
C ARG A 143 -9.37 10.81 -13.99
N GLY A 144 -9.43 10.09 -15.12
CA GLY A 144 -9.05 10.59 -16.45
C GLY A 144 -7.58 10.99 -16.58
N TRP A 145 -7.32 11.99 -17.41
CA TRP A 145 -5.96 12.51 -17.64
C TRP A 145 -5.38 13.21 -16.40
N ARG A 146 -6.22 13.89 -15.60
CA ARG A 146 -5.79 14.53 -14.35
C ARG A 146 -5.21 13.52 -13.39
N ARG A 147 -5.80 12.33 -13.33
CA ARG A 147 -5.27 11.19 -12.57
C ARG A 147 -3.88 10.78 -13.05
N LEU A 148 -3.70 10.61 -14.36
CA LEU A 148 -2.39 10.23 -14.91
C LEU A 148 -1.33 11.30 -14.65
N PHE A 149 -1.70 12.57 -14.78
CA PHE A 149 -0.84 13.69 -14.42
C PHE A 149 -0.46 13.67 -12.93
N ALA A 150 -1.43 13.42 -12.05
CA ALA A 150 -1.16 13.32 -10.61
C ALA A 150 -0.23 12.16 -10.27
N ASP A 151 -0.49 10.99 -10.85
CA ASP A 151 0.26 9.75 -10.61
C ASP A 151 1.72 9.83 -11.10
N HIS A 152 2.00 10.63 -12.14
CA HIS A 152 3.28 10.55 -12.86
C HIS A 152 4.07 11.85 -12.95
N VAL A 153 3.48 13.00 -12.64
CA VAL A 153 4.13 14.30 -12.80
C VAL A 153 4.00 15.13 -11.54
N LEU A 154 2.77 15.34 -11.05
CA LEU A 154 2.52 16.25 -9.93
C LEU A 154 3.29 15.86 -8.66
N VAL A 155 3.34 14.56 -8.34
CA VAL A 155 4.05 14.09 -7.13
C VAL A 155 5.55 14.39 -7.20
N ASP A 156 6.17 14.27 -8.36
CA ASP A 156 7.60 14.54 -8.53
C ASP A 156 7.89 16.04 -8.43
N LEU A 157 7.00 16.88 -8.99
CA LEU A 157 7.08 18.33 -8.86
C LEU A 157 6.93 18.78 -7.40
N LEU A 158 5.95 18.22 -6.69
CA LEU A 158 5.73 18.49 -5.27
C LEU A 158 6.92 18.02 -4.42
N ALA A 159 7.46 16.82 -4.71
CA ALA A 159 8.62 16.30 -4.00
C ALA A 159 9.86 17.18 -4.16
N ALA A 160 10.11 17.68 -5.37
CA ALA A 160 11.20 18.62 -5.62
C ALA A 160 10.98 19.97 -4.94
N ARG A 161 9.78 20.56 -5.10
CA ARG A 161 9.43 21.88 -4.55
C ARG A 161 9.45 21.91 -3.02
N LEU A 162 8.99 20.84 -2.38
CA LEU A 162 8.88 20.72 -0.93
C LEU A 162 10.09 20.03 -0.31
N HIS A 163 11.16 19.79 -1.08
CA HIS A 163 12.39 19.14 -0.63
C HIS A 163 12.13 17.86 0.18
N LEU A 164 11.24 16.99 -0.32
CA LEU A 164 10.86 15.77 0.40
C LEU A 164 12.00 14.76 0.40
N ASP A 165 12.23 14.13 1.55
CA ASP A 165 13.20 13.05 1.71
C ASP A 165 12.55 11.68 1.42
N LEU A 166 11.26 11.55 1.79
CA LEU A 166 10.49 10.32 1.63
C LEU A 166 9.05 10.61 1.22
N VAL A 167 8.51 9.80 0.31
CA VAL A 167 7.06 9.77 0.00
C VAL A 167 6.52 8.38 0.24
N HIS A 168 5.46 8.30 1.04
CA HIS A 168 4.63 7.12 1.19
C HIS A 168 3.40 7.23 0.30
N PHE A 169 3.15 6.18 -0.48
CA PHE A 169 1.98 6.00 -1.34
C PHE A 169 1.05 4.93 -0.73
N PRO A 170 0.06 5.30 0.13
CA PRO A 170 -0.86 4.34 0.73
C PRO A 170 -1.71 3.58 -0.28
N LYS A 171 -1.99 4.17 -1.45
CA LYS A 171 -2.68 3.48 -2.55
C LYS A 171 -1.78 2.52 -3.33
N GLY A 172 -0.47 2.64 -3.15
CA GLY A 172 0.50 1.68 -3.64
C GLY A 172 1.06 1.94 -5.04
N TRP A 173 0.72 3.04 -5.71
CA TRP A 173 1.21 3.31 -7.07
C TRP A 173 2.23 4.44 -7.07
N VAL A 174 3.41 4.15 -7.62
CA VAL A 174 4.55 5.07 -7.64
C VAL A 174 4.68 5.73 -9.02
N PRO A 175 5.23 6.95 -9.10
CA PRO A 175 5.38 7.66 -10.37
C PRO A 175 6.30 6.96 -11.36
N ALA A 176 6.16 7.35 -12.64
CA ALA A 176 6.90 6.81 -13.78
C ALA A 176 8.40 7.15 -13.73
N ILE A 177 8.74 8.20 -12.99
CA ILE A 177 10.10 8.63 -12.71
C ILE A 177 10.14 8.86 -11.20
N VAL A 178 11.22 8.46 -10.53
CA VAL A 178 11.41 8.73 -9.10
C VAL A 178 12.75 9.44 -8.98
N PRO A 179 12.80 10.68 -8.45
CA PRO A 179 14.05 11.39 -8.25
C PRO A 179 15.03 10.55 -7.42
N ARG A 180 16.32 10.55 -7.79
CA ARG A 180 17.33 9.67 -7.18
C ARG A 180 17.40 9.81 -5.65
N ARG A 181 17.22 11.03 -5.14
CA ARG A 181 17.32 11.36 -3.71
C ARG A 181 16.05 11.01 -2.93
N LEU A 182 14.91 10.84 -3.60
CA LEU A 182 13.64 10.56 -2.96
C LEU A 182 13.54 9.09 -2.56
N ARG A 183 13.24 8.83 -1.28
CA ARG A 183 12.88 7.49 -0.81
C ARG A 183 11.40 7.23 -1.01
N VAL A 184 11.07 6.02 -1.44
CA VAL A 184 9.69 5.64 -1.76
C VAL A 184 9.23 4.46 -0.92
N VAL A 185 8.15 4.69 -0.17
CA VAL A 185 7.39 3.66 0.53
C VAL A 185 6.05 3.51 -0.17
N ALA A 186 5.58 2.28 -0.38
CA ALA A 186 4.27 2.05 -0.99
C ALA A 186 3.51 0.96 -0.25
N THR A 187 2.21 1.17 0.00
CA THR A 187 1.34 0.11 0.53
C THR A 187 0.62 -0.59 -0.62
N LEU A 188 0.98 -1.84 -0.88
CA LEU A 188 0.26 -2.70 -1.81
C LEU A 188 -0.68 -3.62 -1.02
N HIS A 189 -1.97 -3.31 -1.07
CA HIS A 189 -3.00 -4.05 -0.33
C HIS A 189 -3.17 -5.49 -0.85
N ASP A 190 -3.15 -5.67 -2.17
CA ASP A 190 -3.37 -6.97 -2.80
C ASP A 190 -2.81 -7.02 -4.23
N ALA A 191 -2.93 -8.19 -4.85
CA ALA A 191 -2.63 -8.43 -6.25
C ALA A 191 -3.90 -8.49 -7.12
N ILE A 192 -5.04 -7.93 -6.66
CA ILE A 192 -6.32 -7.99 -7.37
C ILE A 192 -6.21 -7.42 -8.79
N PRO A 193 -5.52 -6.30 -9.06
CA PRO A 193 -5.39 -5.81 -10.43
C PRO A 193 -4.76 -6.81 -11.39
N ALA A 194 -3.70 -7.51 -10.95
CA ALA A 194 -3.06 -8.56 -11.72
C ALA A 194 -3.96 -9.81 -11.86
N HIS A 195 -4.72 -10.13 -10.81
CA HIS A 195 -5.68 -11.23 -10.83
C HIS A 195 -6.82 -10.97 -11.84
N TYR A 196 -7.42 -9.79 -11.83
CA TYR A 196 -8.52 -9.41 -12.72
C TYR A 196 -8.07 -9.40 -14.18
N ARG A 197 -6.91 -8.82 -14.46
CA ARG A 197 -6.33 -8.87 -15.81
C ARG A 197 -6.21 -10.31 -16.34
N ARG A 198 -5.87 -11.27 -15.47
CA ARG A 198 -5.68 -12.69 -15.85
C ARG A 198 -7.00 -13.48 -15.93
N LYS A 199 -7.89 -13.32 -14.96
CA LYS A 199 -9.10 -14.15 -14.80
C LYS A 199 -10.38 -13.52 -15.35
N HIS A 200 -10.41 -12.20 -15.48
CA HIS A 200 -11.58 -11.43 -15.94
C HIS A 200 -11.17 -10.39 -17.00
N PRO A 201 -10.51 -10.79 -18.09
CA PRO A 201 -9.94 -9.86 -19.07
C PRO A 201 -10.99 -8.97 -19.76
N ALA A 202 -12.25 -9.40 -19.82
CA ALA A 202 -13.34 -8.59 -20.36
C ALA A 202 -13.78 -7.42 -19.45
N VAL A 203 -13.47 -7.48 -18.15
CA VAL A 203 -13.85 -6.42 -17.20
C VAL A 203 -12.79 -5.32 -17.26
N ASP A 204 -13.12 -4.16 -17.83
CA ASP A 204 -12.28 -2.94 -17.83
C ASP A 204 -10.79 -3.18 -18.18
N PRO A 205 -10.50 -3.74 -19.37
CA PRO A 205 -9.19 -4.30 -19.73
C PRO A 205 -8.04 -3.30 -19.63
N TRP A 206 -8.24 -2.09 -20.14
CA TRP A 206 -7.20 -1.05 -20.16
C TRP A 206 -6.82 -0.61 -18.75
N ARG A 207 -7.83 -0.46 -17.88
CA ARG A 207 -7.63 -0.06 -16.48
C ARG A 207 -6.86 -1.12 -15.70
N PHE A 208 -7.27 -2.39 -15.78
CA PHE A 208 -6.53 -3.44 -15.09
C PHE A 208 -5.15 -3.69 -15.68
N ARG A 209 -4.96 -3.44 -16.98
CA ARG A 209 -3.63 -3.43 -17.59
C ARG A 209 -2.74 -2.34 -16.99
N TYR A 210 -3.26 -1.11 -16.87
CA TYR A 210 -2.56 0.01 -16.23
C TYR A 210 -2.21 -0.31 -14.77
N PHE A 211 -3.18 -0.74 -13.96
CA PHE A 211 -2.93 -1.02 -12.54
C PHE A 211 -2.05 -2.25 -12.29
N ALA A 212 -2.12 -3.28 -13.15
CA ALA A 212 -1.19 -4.40 -13.09
C ALA A 212 0.24 -3.94 -13.43
N TRP A 213 0.41 -3.08 -14.44
CA TRP A 213 1.70 -2.46 -14.76
C TRP A 213 2.21 -1.61 -13.59
N GLN A 214 1.36 -0.75 -13.00
CA GLN A 214 1.70 0.04 -11.82
C GLN A 214 2.13 -0.83 -10.63
N THR A 215 1.44 -1.95 -10.40
CA THR A 215 1.80 -2.89 -9.33
C THR A 215 3.21 -3.43 -9.51
N VAL A 216 3.53 -3.95 -10.71
CA VAL A 216 4.88 -4.46 -11.04
C VAL A 216 5.93 -3.35 -10.97
N ARG A 217 5.57 -2.14 -11.38
CA ARG A 217 6.45 -0.98 -11.30
C ARG A 217 6.76 -0.61 -9.84
N THR A 218 5.75 -0.48 -8.99
CA THR A 218 5.92 -0.26 -7.55
C THR A 218 6.82 -1.34 -6.95
N LEU A 219 6.59 -2.61 -7.28
CA LEU A 219 7.42 -3.72 -6.83
C LEU A 219 8.91 -3.52 -7.14
N ARG A 220 9.22 -2.93 -8.30
CA ARG A 220 10.61 -2.68 -8.75
C ARG A 220 11.23 -1.41 -8.16
N CYS A 221 10.45 -0.34 -8.10
CA CYS A 221 10.98 1.01 -7.87
C CYS A 221 10.87 1.46 -6.40
N ALA A 222 9.96 0.90 -5.59
CA ALA A 222 9.86 1.27 -4.17
C ALA A 222 11.07 0.77 -3.36
N ASP A 223 11.52 1.58 -2.40
CA ASP A 223 12.56 1.19 -1.42
C ASP A 223 11.97 0.20 -0.40
N VAL A 224 10.74 0.46 0.06
CA VAL A 224 9.98 -0.39 0.98
C VAL A 224 8.55 -0.58 0.49
N ILE A 225 8.06 -1.81 0.60
CA ILE A 225 6.70 -2.18 0.24
C ILE A 225 6.02 -2.70 1.49
N LEU A 226 4.97 -1.99 1.91
CA LEU A 226 4.07 -2.42 2.96
C LEU A 226 2.95 -3.26 2.33
N THR A 227 2.54 -4.32 3.00
CA THR A 227 1.38 -5.10 2.61
C THR A 227 0.67 -5.64 3.84
N ILE A 228 -0.61 -5.96 3.69
CA ILE A 228 -1.52 -6.13 4.82
C ILE A 228 -1.55 -7.56 5.37
N SER A 229 -0.95 -8.52 4.66
CA SER A 229 -0.93 -9.91 5.09
C SER A 229 0.22 -10.71 4.48
N ARG A 230 0.56 -11.84 5.10
CA ARG A 230 1.49 -12.82 4.53
C ARG A 230 0.98 -13.42 3.21
N ALA A 231 -0.35 -13.52 3.06
CA ALA A 231 -0.95 -14.00 1.81
C ALA A 231 -0.72 -12.99 0.67
N SER A 232 -1.01 -11.71 0.90
CA SER A 232 -0.74 -10.62 -0.05
C SER A 232 0.76 -10.55 -0.38
N ALA A 233 1.64 -10.67 0.61
CA ALA A 233 3.10 -10.68 0.40
C ALA A 233 3.53 -11.79 -0.58
N ARG A 234 3.04 -13.03 -0.41
CA ARG A 234 3.34 -14.15 -1.32
C ARG A 234 2.81 -13.89 -2.73
N GLN A 235 1.59 -13.38 -2.85
CA GLN A 235 0.99 -13.06 -4.15
C GLN A 235 1.77 -11.96 -4.89
N LEU A 236 2.16 -10.90 -4.18
CA LEU A 236 2.93 -9.80 -4.73
C LEU A 236 4.34 -10.25 -5.13
N ALA A 237 5.01 -11.06 -4.31
CA ALA A 237 6.31 -11.64 -4.64
C ALA A 237 6.25 -12.50 -5.91
N ALA A 238 5.16 -13.25 -6.10
CA ALA A 238 4.95 -14.08 -7.29
C ALA A 238 4.74 -13.27 -8.59
N LEU A 239 4.38 -11.98 -8.51
CA LEU A 239 4.32 -11.10 -9.69
C LEU A 239 5.71 -10.71 -10.22
N GLY A 240 6.76 -10.95 -9.43
CA GLY A 240 8.13 -10.57 -9.74
C GLY A 240 8.40 -9.07 -9.58
N GLY A 241 9.68 -8.69 -9.67
CA GLY A 241 10.11 -7.28 -9.65
C GLY A 241 10.54 -6.74 -8.29
N ALA A 242 10.01 -7.27 -7.18
CA ALA A 242 10.49 -6.93 -5.84
C ALA A 242 11.54 -7.92 -5.33
N ARG A 243 12.54 -7.41 -4.61
CA ARG A 243 13.35 -8.25 -3.72
C ARG A 243 12.50 -8.59 -2.49
N PRO A 244 12.35 -9.85 -2.08
CA PRO A 244 11.55 -10.23 -0.90
C PRO A 244 11.91 -9.41 0.35
N ALA A 245 13.20 -9.09 0.52
CA ALA A 245 13.72 -8.26 1.61
C ALA A 245 13.18 -6.81 1.65
N ARG A 246 12.43 -6.33 0.65
CA ARG A 246 11.76 -5.02 0.65
C ARG A 246 10.29 -5.08 1.05
N ILE A 247 9.68 -6.27 1.05
CA ILE A 247 8.28 -6.44 1.43
C ILE A 247 8.21 -6.58 2.95
N ARG A 248 7.32 -5.81 3.58
CA ARG A 248 7.04 -5.81 5.01
C ARG A 248 5.55 -6.03 5.21
N VAL A 249 5.20 -6.97 6.08
CA VAL A 249 3.81 -7.23 6.43
C VAL A 249 3.44 -6.37 7.63
N ILE A 250 2.55 -5.40 7.41
CA ILE A 250 1.96 -4.55 8.45
C ILE A 250 0.44 -4.67 8.31
N PRO A 251 -0.22 -5.46 9.18
CA PRO A 251 -1.67 -5.60 9.15
C PRO A 251 -2.39 -4.27 9.32
N GLU A 252 -3.56 -4.14 8.71
CA GLU A 252 -4.42 -2.97 8.92
C GLU A 252 -5.08 -3.04 10.30
N GLY A 253 -5.17 -1.89 10.98
CA GLY A 253 -5.99 -1.75 12.18
C GLY A 253 -7.48 -1.65 11.84
N PRO A 254 -8.38 -1.94 12.80
CA PRO A 254 -9.81 -1.78 12.60
C PRO A 254 -10.14 -0.31 12.29
N GLY A 255 -10.91 -0.10 11.22
CA GLY A 255 -11.20 1.25 10.72
C GLY A 255 -12.40 1.94 11.35
N LEU A 256 -13.19 1.20 12.14
CA LEU A 256 -14.36 1.71 12.84
C LEU A 256 -13.93 2.28 14.20
N PRO A 257 -14.44 3.46 14.59
CA PRO A 257 -14.25 4.00 15.95
C PRO A 257 -15.14 3.20 16.90
N LEU A 258 -14.72 1.98 17.21
CA LEU A 258 -15.46 1.13 18.12
C LEU A 258 -15.34 1.71 19.54
N PRO A 259 -16.43 1.78 20.31
CA PRO A 259 -16.38 2.20 21.70
C PRO A 259 -15.49 1.25 22.52
N GLU A 260 -14.76 1.81 23.50
CA GLU A 260 -14.03 1.05 24.51
C GLU A 260 -14.69 1.25 25.88
N PRO A 261 -15.07 0.17 26.59
CA PRO A 261 -15.01 -1.23 26.15
C PRO A 261 -15.98 -1.53 25.01
N LEU A 262 -15.64 -2.51 24.18
CA LEU A 262 -16.57 -3.02 23.17
C LEU A 262 -17.85 -3.48 23.90
N PRO A 263 -19.04 -3.01 23.49
CA PRO A 263 -20.28 -3.46 24.09
C PRO A 263 -20.34 -4.98 23.97
N ILE A 264 -20.42 -5.64 25.12
CA ILE A 264 -20.72 -7.05 25.18
C ILE A 264 -22.14 -7.17 24.63
N ALA A 265 -22.31 -7.97 23.57
CA ALA A 265 -23.62 -8.19 22.98
C ALA A 265 -24.58 -8.70 24.07
N ASN A 266 -25.49 -7.84 24.54
CA ASN A 266 -26.42 -8.13 25.64
C ASN A 266 -27.60 -9.02 25.22
N GLY A 267 -27.36 -9.91 24.26
CA GLY A 267 -28.32 -10.85 23.73
C GLY A 267 -27.76 -11.63 22.54
N ARG A 268 -28.32 -12.82 22.29
CA ARG A 268 -28.10 -13.53 21.02
C ARG A 268 -28.81 -12.74 19.91
N ARG A 269 -28.10 -11.84 19.24
CA ARG A 269 -28.59 -11.25 17.99
C ARG A 269 -28.99 -12.40 17.06
N LYS A 270 -30.28 -12.48 16.72
CA LYS A 270 -30.82 -13.55 15.87
C LYS A 270 -30.63 -13.16 14.40
N GLY A 271 -29.53 -13.60 13.79
CA GLY A 271 -29.31 -13.43 12.36
C GLY A 271 -27.83 -13.38 11.97
N LEU A 272 -27.61 -13.22 10.68
CA LEU A 272 -26.29 -13.08 10.07
C LEU A 272 -26.15 -11.66 9.50
N MET A 273 -24.98 -11.05 9.68
CA MET A 273 -24.60 -9.80 9.02
C MET A 273 -23.63 -10.14 7.89
N VAL A 274 -23.92 -9.68 6.67
CA VAL A 274 -23.10 -9.91 5.48
C VAL A 274 -22.71 -8.57 4.86
N PHE A 275 -21.42 -8.38 4.60
CA PHE A 275 -20.91 -7.24 3.83
C PHE A 275 -20.86 -7.61 2.35
N GLY A 276 -21.91 -7.27 1.61
CA GLY A 276 -22.12 -7.66 0.22
C GLY A 276 -21.49 -6.72 -0.80
N SER A 277 -21.10 -7.28 -1.95
CA SER A 277 -20.67 -6.53 -3.13
C SER A 277 -20.94 -7.32 -4.40
N ARG A 278 -21.22 -6.62 -5.51
CA ARG A 278 -21.32 -7.25 -6.85
C ARG A 278 -19.96 -7.66 -7.42
N ALA A 279 -18.85 -7.28 -6.79
CA ALA A 279 -17.53 -7.60 -7.30
C ALA A 279 -17.27 -9.12 -7.25
N PRO A 280 -16.87 -9.77 -8.37
CA PRO A 280 -16.68 -11.21 -8.43
C PRO A 280 -15.82 -11.81 -7.30
N HIS A 281 -14.72 -11.15 -6.94
CA HIS A 281 -13.81 -11.63 -5.89
C HIS A 281 -14.39 -11.56 -4.46
N LYS A 282 -15.55 -10.94 -4.25
CA LYS A 282 -16.25 -10.88 -2.95
C LYS A 282 -17.21 -12.04 -2.74
N ARG A 283 -17.51 -12.82 -3.80
CA ARG A 283 -18.27 -14.07 -3.74
C ARG A 283 -19.57 -13.99 -2.92
N THR A 284 -20.26 -12.85 -3.05
CA THR A 284 -21.45 -12.57 -2.23
C THR A 284 -22.62 -13.46 -2.64
N LEU A 285 -22.77 -13.78 -3.93
CA LEU A 285 -23.77 -14.73 -4.41
C LEU A 285 -23.55 -16.10 -3.76
N GLU A 286 -22.32 -16.63 -3.81
CA GLU A 286 -22.00 -17.93 -3.22
C GLU A 286 -22.20 -17.92 -1.70
N THR A 287 -21.96 -16.79 -1.04
CA THR A 287 -22.27 -16.65 0.40
C THR A 287 -23.78 -16.77 0.65
N PHE A 288 -24.62 -16.15 -0.17
CA PHE A 288 -26.07 -16.28 -0.06
C PHE A 288 -26.56 -17.69 -0.38
N GLU A 289 -25.99 -18.35 -1.38
CA GLU A 289 -26.30 -19.75 -1.72
C GLU A 289 -25.96 -20.70 -0.58
N LEU A 290 -24.81 -20.50 0.09
CA LEU A 290 -24.40 -21.30 1.25
C LEU A 290 -25.34 -21.11 2.44
N ILE A 291 -25.73 -19.86 2.73
CA ILE A 291 -26.69 -19.56 3.81
C ILE A 291 -28.04 -20.23 3.49
N ARG A 292 -28.51 -20.13 2.24
CA ARG A 292 -29.74 -20.74 1.77
C ARG A 292 -29.73 -22.25 1.95
N ALA A 293 -28.70 -22.92 1.43
CA ALA A 293 -28.56 -24.37 1.52
C ALA A 293 -28.49 -24.85 2.98
N TRP A 294 -27.78 -24.12 3.84
CA TRP A 294 -27.71 -24.42 5.26
C TRP A 294 -29.07 -24.28 5.96
N ALA A 295 -29.79 -23.19 5.68
CA ALA A 295 -31.10 -22.91 6.28
C ALA A 295 -32.14 -23.97 5.88
N GLU A 296 -32.15 -24.37 4.60
CA GLU A 296 -33.02 -25.44 4.10
C GLU A 296 -32.69 -26.80 4.72
N ALA A 297 -31.41 -27.18 4.75
CA ALA A 297 -30.98 -28.45 5.32
C ALA A 297 -31.30 -28.58 6.82
N ARG A 298 -31.43 -27.45 7.52
CA ARG A 298 -31.76 -27.40 8.95
C ARG A 298 -33.20 -27.01 9.25
N SER A 299 -34.01 -26.74 8.21
CA SER A 299 -35.33 -26.13 8.36
C SER A 299 -35.31 -24.93 9.32
N ALA A 300 -34.24 -24.14 9.26
CA ALA A 300 -33.96 -23.06 10.21
C ALA A 300 -34.26 -21.70 9.57
N ASP A 301 -35.06 -20.88 10.26
CA ASP A 301 -35.36 -19.53 9.78
C ASP A 301 -34.22 -18.56 10.11
N VAL A 302 -33.56 -18.05 9.07
CA VAL A 302 -32.41 -17.16 9.17
C VAL A 302 -32.78 -15.77 8.66
N ARG A 303 -32.50 -14.76 9.48
CA ARG A 303 -32.48 -13.37 9.06
C ARG A 303 -31.06 -12.99 8.62
N VAL A 304 -30.92 -12.43 7.43
CA VAL A 304 -29.64 -11.97 6.89
C VAL A 304 -29.73 -10.47 6.64
N THR A 305 -28.97 -9.68 7.40
CA THR A 305 -28.80 -8.25 7.13
C THR A 305 -27.59 -8.07 6.20
N VAL A 306 -27.77 -7.34 5.11
CA VAL A 306 -26.75 -7.14 4.07
C VAL A 306 -26.39 -5.65 3.99
N ALA A 307 -25.15 -5.32 4.33
CA ALA A 307 -24.58 -3.99 4.12
C ALA A 307 -23.80 -3.95 2.79
N GLY A 308 -23.89 -2.84 2.05
CA GLY A 308 -23.17 -2.62 0.78
C GLY A 308 -23.97 -2.93 -0.49
N LEU A 309 -25.15 -3.52 -0.38
CA LEU A 309 -26.09 -3.74 -1.49
C LEU A 309 -27.46 -3.15 -1.11
N GLU A 310 -28.07 -2.38 -2.01
CA GLU A 310 -29.38 -1.75 -1.79
C GLU A 310 -30.55 -2.74 -1.96
N ARG A 311 -30.34 -3.75 -2.79
CA ARG A 311 -31.29 -4.84 -3.05
C ARG A 311 -30.54 -6.07 -3.56
N MET A 312 -31.26 -7.18 -3.70
CA MET A 312 -30.76 -8.34 -4.42
C MET A 312 -30.39 -7.95 -5.86
N PRO A 313 -29.15 -8.18 -6.32
CA PRO A 313 -28.79 -7.93 -7.71
C PRO A 313 -29.61 -8.78 -8.69
N ASP A 314 -29.91 -8.20 -9.85
CA ASP A 314 -30.65 -8.91 -10.90
C ASP A 314 -29.87 -10.16 -11.34
N GLY A 315 -30.59 -11.27 -11.49
CA GLY A 315 -30.03 -12.58 -11.84
C GLY A 315 -29.47 -13.40 -10.67
N TRP A 316 -29.45 -12.86 -9.44
CA TRP A 316 -29.08 -13.64 -8.25
C TRP A 316 -30.31 -14.37 -7.69
N ASN A 317 -30.47 -15.64 -8.06
CA ASN A 317 -31.62 -16.44 -7.63
C ASN A 317 -31.30 -17.23 -6.33
N VAL A 318 -31.53 -16.59 -5.19
CA VAL A 318 -31.27 -17.17 -3.85
C VAL A 318 -32.51 -17.10 -2.94
N SER A 319 -33.71 -17.15 -3.53
CA SER A 319 -34.96 -17.13 -2.77
C SER A 319 -35.12 -18.42 -1.93
N SER A 320 -35.66 -18.29 -0.73
CA SER A 320 -36.01 -19.42 0.14
C SER A 320 -37.00 -18.97 1.20
N ARG A 321 -37.95 -19.85 1.56
CA ARG A 321 -38.89 -19.59 2.66
C ARG A 321 -38.19 -19.46 4.02
N HIS A 322 -36.99 -20.05 4.14
CA HIS A 322 -36.22 -20.11 5.38
C HIS A 322 -35.22 -18.94 5.51
N VAL A 323 -35.02 -18.11 4.47
CA VAL A 323 -34.05 -17.01 4.51
C VAL A 323 -34.72 -15.69 4.17
N ARG A 324 -34.59 -14.71 5.08
CA ARG A 324 -35.09 -13.35 4.89
C ARG A 324 -33.93 -12.37 4.82
N PHE A 325 -33.73 -11.76 3.65
CA PHE A 325 -32.72 -10.74 3.43
C PHE A 325 -33.25 -9.33 3.74
N ARG A 326 -32.50 -8.54 4.51
CA ARG A 326 -32.69 -7.10 4.72
C ARG A 326 -31.48 -6.36 4.13
N PHE A 327 -31.69 -5.59 3.08
CA PHE A 327 -30.64 -4.82 2.42
C PHE A 327 -30.58 -3.41 2.99
N LEU A 328 -29.40 -2.98 3.43
CA LEU A 328 -29.18 -1.66 4.01
C LEU A 328 -28.57 -0.66 3.01
N GLY A 329 -28.12 -1.12 1.84
CA GLY A 329 -27.32 -0.28 0.95
C GLY A 329 -25.96 0.09 1.58
N PRO A 330 -25.31 1.14 1.06
CA PRO A 330 -24.15 1.73 1.70
C PRO A 330 -24.54 2.35 3.05
N VAL A 331 -23.87 1.93 4.13
CA VAL A 331 -24.16 2.41 5.50
C VAL A 331 -23.05 3.31 6.03
N SER A 332 -23.40 4.20 6.96
CA SER A 332 -22.44 5.00 7.73
C SER A 332 -21.75 4.15 8.80
N ASP A 333 -20.60 4.63 9.31
CA ASP A 333 -19.90 3.96 10.42
C ASP A 333 -20.80 3.84 11.67
N ALA A 334 -21.61 4.86 11.95
CA ALA A 334 -22.53 4.87 13.10
C ALA A 334 -23.65 3.82 12.97
N LEU A 335 -24.33 3.77 11.82
CA LEU A 335 -25.37 2.78 11.57
C LEU A 335 -24.77 1.36 11.54
N LEU A 336 -23.54 1.21 11.04
CA LEU A 336 -22.88 -0.09 11.07
C LEU A 336 -22.56 -0.55 12.50
N ILE A 337 -22.13 0.35 13.37
CA ILE A 337 -21.88 0.05 14.78
C ILE A 337 -23.20 -0.33 15.48
N GLU A 338 -24.27 0.42 15.26
CA GLU A 338 -25.62 0.07 15.75
C GLU A 338 -26.07 -1.30 15.24
N GLU A 339 -25.78 -1.60 13.96
CA GLU A 339 -26.07 -2.90 13.36
C GLU A 339 -25.10 -4.02 13.77
N LEU A 340 -24.10 -3.76 14.60
CA LEU A 340 -23.19 -4.78 15.15
C LEU A 340 -23.41 -5.01 16.66
N GLN A 341 -24.02 -4.06 17.36
CA GLN A 341 -24.39 -4.11 18.79
C GLN A 341 -25.67 -4.92 19.00
#